data_AF-A0A521JXV0-F1
#
_entry.id   AF-A0A521JXV0-F1
#
_cell.length_a   1.000
_cell.length_b   1.000
_cell.length_c   1.000
_cell.angle_alpha   90.00
_cell.angle_beta   90.00
_cell.angle_gamma   90.00
#
_symmetry.space_group_name_H-M   'P 1'
#
loop_
_entity.id
_entity.type
_entity.pdbx_description
1 polymer ?
#
loop_
_entity_poly.entity_id
_entity_poly.type
_entity_poly.pdbx_seq_one_letter_code
_entity_poly.pdbx_strand_id
1 'polypeptide(L)'
;MDAHAPHRIELADAPHDTRAPRAAAQPRGLARAALWLAPLACLAAVALAFGFVRQGPDWLFGWVFGGLFALMMGWICVSVFWPARAERRCPRCSELALERVDARSTVGIACASCGWRDEAASSWLLAEEEAELEPIVLAQRRQRRPGLPQQVTRDPASAASPTR
;
A
#
# COMPACT_ATOMS: atom_id res chain seq x y z
N MET A 1 21.30 -49.68 -0.06
CA MET A 1 20.82 -48.67 -1.04
C MET A 1 19.35 -48.48 -0.73
N ASP A 2 19.09 -47.73 0.34
CA ASP A 2 17.75 -47.60 0.91
C ASP A 2 17.10 -46.34 0.32
N ALA A 3 16.00 -46.57 -0.39
CA ALA A 3 15.22 -45.53 -1.01
C ALA A 3 14.59 -44.64 0.07
N HIS A 4 15.11 -43.42 0.22
CA HIS A 4 14.47 -42.38 1.00
C HIS A 4 13.11 -42.04 0.38
N ALA A 5 12.05 -42.59 0.97
CA ALA A 5 10.68 -42.23 0.65
C ALA A 5 10.45 -40.74 0.97
N PRO A 6 9.85 -39.96 0.05
CA PRO A 6 9.56 -38.56 0.30
C PRO A 6 8.51 -38.44 1.40
N HIS A 7 8.86 -37.74 2.48
CA HIS A 7 7.93 -37.32 3.53
C HIS A 7 6.81 -36.48 2.89
N ARG A 8 5.66 -37.11 2.70
CA ARG A 8 4.42 -36.45 2.32
C ARG A 8 3.98 -35.63 3.52
N ILE A 9 4.23 -34.32 3.48
CA ILE A 9 3.65 -33.38 4.44
C ILE A 9 2.16 -33.35 4.12
N GLU A 10 1.38 -34.13 4.88
CA GLU A 10 -0.07 -34.00 4.96
C GLU A 10 -0.35 -32.60 5.52
N LEU A 11 -0.58 -31.63 4.63
CA LEU A 11 -1.24 -30.38 4.97
C LEU A 11 -2.63 -30.77 5.48
N ALA A 12 -2.74 -30.92 6.80
CA ALA A 12 -4.04 -30.98 7.45
C ALA A 12 -4.78 -29.69 7.07
N ASP A 13 -5.93 -29.85 6.40
CA ASP A 13 -6.89 -28.80 6.11
C ASP A 13 -7.29 -28.13 7.42
N ALA A 14 -6.52 -27.11 7.83
CA ALA A 14 -6.91 -26.23 8.89
C ALA A 14 -8.19 -25.52 8.41
N PRO A 15 -9.29 -25.53 9.18
CA PRO A 15 -10.50 -24.86 8.79
C PRO A 15 -10.18 -23.39 8.59
N HIS A 16 -10.13 -22.95 7.33
CA HIS A 16 -10.08 -21.55 6.96
C HIS A 16 -11.36 -20.90 7.51
N ASP A 17 -11.27 -20.32 8.70
CA ASP A 17 -12.31 -19.46 9.25
C ASP A 17 -12.35 -18.22 8.36
N THR A 18 -13.11 -18.33 7.26
CA THR A 18 -13.41 -17.31 6.25
C THR A 18 -14.32 -16.22 6.81
N ARG A 19 -14.23 -15.94 8.11
CA ARG A 19 -14.79 -14.74 8.71
C ARG A 19 -13.93 -13.58 8.24
N ALA A 20 -14.28 -13.09 7.05
CA ALA A 20 -13.76 -11.87 6.47
C ALA A 20 -13.64 -10.82 7.58
N PRO A 21 -12.50 -10.11 7.68
CA PRO A 21 -12.34 -9.05 8.65
C PRO A 21 -13.56 -8.15 8.52
N ARG A 22 -14.32 -7.99 9.61
CA ARG A 22 -15.44 -7.06 9.66
C ARG A 22 -14.86 -5.69 9.35
N ALA A 23 -14.90 -5.31 8.07
CA ALA A 23 -14.55 -3.99 7.61
C ALA A 23 -15.33 -3.04 8.51
N ALA A 24 -14.60 -2.26 9.31
CA ALA A 24 -15.19 -1.26 10.19
C ALA A 24 -16.23 -0.52 9.36
N ALA A 25 -17.49 -0.61 9.79
CA ALA A 25 -18.62 -0.13 9.01
C ALA A 25 -18.39 1.34 8.70
N GLN A 26 -17.93 1.62 7.48
CA GLN A 26 -17.73 2.99 7.03
C GLN A 26 -19.08 3.70 7.19
N PRO A 27 -19.13 4.89 7.82
CA PRO A 27 -20.37 5.64 7.97
C PRO A 27 -20.85 6.09 6.58
N ARG A 28 -21.63 5.23 5.92
CA ARG A 28 -22.14 5.43 4.55
C ARG A 28 -23.01 6.68 4.41
N GLY A 29 -23.53 7.21 5.52
CA GLY A 29 -24.39 8.39 5.55
C GLY A 29 -23.66 9.69 5.27
N LEU A 30 -22.51 9.93 5.92
CA LEU A 30 -21.78 11.19 5.80
C LEU A 30 -21.14 11.35 4.42
N ALA A 31 -20.68 10.26 3.80
CA ALA A 31 -20.09 10.29 2.47
C ALA A 31 -21.10 10.73 1.39
N ARG A 32 -22.37 10.33 1.49
CA ARG A 32 -23.43 10.76 0.56
C ARG A 32 -23.82 12.23 0.75
N ALA A 33 -23.94 12.68 2.00
CA ALA A 33 -24.25 14.09 2.28
C ALA A 33 -23.11 15.01 1.81
N ALA A 34 -21.86 14.61 2.02
CA ALA A 34 -20.69 15.33 1.52
C ALA A 34 -20.69 15.44 -0.02
N LEU A 35 -21.09 14.37 -0.73
CA LEU A 35 -21.15 14.39 -2.19
C LEU A 35 -22.19 15.38 -2.73
N TRP A 36 -23.32 15.54 -2.04
CA TRP A 36 -24.37 16.50 -2.40
C TRP A 36 -24.02 17.94 -2.06
N LEU A 37 -23.28 18.17 -0.96
CA LEU A 37 -22.87 19.50 -0.52
C LEU A 37 -21.62 20.01 -1.23
N ALA A 38 -20.79 19.12 -1.78
CA ALA A 38 -19.57 19.47 -2.52
C ALA A 38 -19.78 20.52 -3.63
N PRO A 39 -20.75 20.39 -4.56
CA PRO A 39 -20.95 21.40 -5.60
C PRO A 39 -21.39 22.75 -5.03
N LEU A 40 -22.20 22.76 -3.97
CA LEU A 40 -22.69 23.99 -3.34
C LEU A 40 -21.55 24.72 -2.59
N ALA A 41 -20.68 23.96 -1.93
CA ALA A 41 -19.47 24.47 -1.29
C ALA A 41 -18.48 25.04 -2.33
N CYS A 42 -18.30 24.38 -3.48
CA CYS A 42 -17.49 24.92 -4.58
C CYS A 42 -18.06 26.24 -5.13
N LEU A 43 -19.37 26.32 -5.35
CA LEU A 43 -20.01 27.56 -5.81
C LEU A 43 -19.87 28.69 -4.77
N ALA A 44 -20.04 28.39 -3.48
CA ALA A 44 -19.82 29.35 -2.40
C ALA A 44 -18.36 29.83 -2.35
N ALA A 45 -17.39 28.92 -2.53
CA ALA A 45 -15.97 29.27 -2.59
C ALA A 45 -15.64 30.17 -3.79
N VAL A 46 -16.22 29.90 -4.97
CA VAL A 46 -16.05 30.75 -6.16
C VAL A 46 -16.68 32.12 -5.97
N ALA A 47 -17.89 32.18 -5.38
CA ALA A 47 -18.55 33.45 -5.09
C ALA A 47 -17.76 34.29 -4.08
N LEU A 48 -17.21 33.66 -3.04
CA LEU A 48 -16.30 34.30 -2.08
C LEU A 48 -15.03 34.80 -2.76
N ALA A 49 -14.39 33.99 -3.59
CA ALA A 49 -13.21 34.39 -4.35
C ALA A 49 -13.50 35.58 -5.27
N PHE A 50 -14.66 35.57 -5.95
CA PHE A 50 -15.07 36.67 -6.83
C PHE A 50 -15.38 37.96 -6.06
N GLY A 51 -16.04 37.85 -4.90
CA GLY A 51 -16.23 38.97 -3.99
C GLY A 51 -14.91 39.58 -3.52
N PHE A 52 -13.94 38.71 -3.18
CA PHE A 52 -12.58 39.10 -2.80
C PHE A 52 -11.82 39.86 -3.89
N VAL A 53 -11.92 39.41 -5.15
CA VAL A 53 -11.26 40.11 -6.27
C VAL A 53 -11.84 41.52 -6.48
N ARG A 54 -13.12 41.73 -6.18
CA ARG A 54 -13.78 43.03 -6.38
C ARG A 54 -13.49 44.07 -5.29
N GLN A 55 -13.20 43.67 -4.06
CA GLN A 55 -13.03 44.60 -2.92
C GLN A 55 -11.57 45.04 -2.69
N GLY A 56 -10.61 44.42 -3.37
CA GLY A 56 -9.18 44.72 -3.18
C GLY A 56 -8.59 43.95 -1.99
N PRO A 57 -7.25 43.85 -1.90
CA PRO A 57 -6.60 43.09 -0.84
C PRO A 57 -6.65 43.86 0.48
N ASP A 58 -7.72 43.68 1.24
CA ASP A 58 -7.79 44.09 2.63
C ASP A 58 -6.74 43.34 3.46
N TRP A 59 -6.22 43.95 4.53
CA TRP A 59 -5.29 43.30 5.46
C TRP A 59 -5.82 41.94 6.01
N LEU A 60 -7.15 41.82 6.10
CA LEU A 60 -7.86 40.59 6.47
C LEU A 60 -7.60 39.44 5.50
N PHE A 61 -7.46 39.73 4.19
CA PHE A 61 -7.11 38.74 3.17
C PHE A 61 -5.77 38.08 3.46
N GLY A 62 -4.76 38.90 3.83
CA GLY A 62 -3.43 38.42 4.19
C GLY A 62 -3.47 37.45 5.37
N TRP A 63 -4.27 37.75 6.40
CA TRP A 63 -4.43 36.87 7.56
C TRP A 63 -5.16 35.57 7.22
N VAL A 64 -6.25 35.63 6.45
CA VAL A 64 -7.03 34.42 6.11
C VAL A 64 -6.22 33.49 5.21
N PHE A 65 -5.64 34.00 4.12
CA PHE A 65 -4.83 33.18 3.21
C PHE A 65 -3.51 32.76 3.84
N GLY A 66 -2.87 33.64 4.60
CA GLY A 66 -1.66 33.31 5.36
C GLY A 66 -1.92 32.21 6.39
N GLY A 67 -3.04 32.28 7.12
CA GLY A 67 -3.46 31.25 8.06
C GLY A 67 -3.77 29.92 7.39
N LEU A 68 -4.52 29.93 6.27
CA LEU A 68 -4.82 28.72 5.51
C LEU A 68 -3.55 28.07 4.93
N PHE A 69 -2.65 28.89 4.39
CA PHE A 69 -1.36 28.42 3.88
C PHE A 69 -0.49 27.83 4.99
N ALA A 70 -0.40 28.50 6.14
CA ALA A 70 0.32 28.00 7.30
C ALA A 70 -0.27 26.69 7.84
N LEU A 71 -1.60 26.57 7.88
CA LEU A 71 -2.28 25.34 8.27
C LEU A 71 -1.99 24.19 7.30
N MET A 72 -2.06 24.45 5.99
CA MET A 72 -1.74 23.47 4.95
C MET A 72 -0.27 23.02 5.05
N MET A 73 0.66 23.96 5.21
CA MET A 73 2.08 23.66 5.41
C MET A 73 2.31 22.86 6.70
N GLY A 74 1.68 23.24 7.81
CA GLY A 74 1.75 22.52 9.07
C GLY A 74 1.25 21.08 8.93
N TRP A 75 0.13 20.87 8.24
CA TRP A 75 -0.40 19.53 7.96
C TRP A 75 0.57 18.67 7.13
N ILE A 76 1.19 19.25 6.09
CA ILE A 76 2.19 18.56 5.28
C ILE A 76 3.40 18.19 6.14
N CYS A 77 3.91 19.12 6.95
CA CYS A 77 5.01 18.83 7.86
C CYS A 77 4.65 17.70 8.83
N VAL A 78 3.47 17.72 9.44
CA VAL A 78 3.01 16.62 10.30
C VAL A 78 2.95 15.30 9.54
N SER A 79 2.44 15.29 8.31
CA SER A 79 2.35 14.07 7.50
C SER A 79 3.73 13.52 7.11
N VAL A 80 4.71 14.40 6.87
CA VAL A 80 6.08 14.02 6.51
C VAL A 80 6.89 13.57 7.74
N PHE A 81 6.76 14.25 8.86
CA PHE A 81 7.49 13.94 10.10
C PHE A 81 6.84 12.81 10.92
N TRP A 82 5.55 12.56 10.70
CA TRP A 82 4.79 11.46 11.29
C TRP A 82 4.19 10.57 10.20
N PRO A 83 5.04 9.86 9.44
CA PRO A 83 4.53 8.87 8.49
C PRO A 83 3.70 7.83 9.26
N ALA A 84 2.61 7.39 8.64
CA ALA A 84 1.77 6.34 9.20
C ALA A 84 2.62 5.08 9.40
N ARG A 85 2.74 4.63 10.66
CA ARG A 85 3.41 3.36 10.98
C ARG A 85 2.47 2.20 10.67
N ALA A 86 3.02 1.10 10.18
CA ALA A 86 2.28 -0.12 9.95
C ALA A 86 1.65 -0.60 11.28
N GLU A 87 0.35 -0.91 11.24
CA GLU A 87 -0.31 -1.46 12.42
C GLU A 87 0.17 -2.89 12.67
N ARG A 88 1.01 -3.09 13.69
CA ARG A 88 1.56 -4.41 14.07
C ARG A 88 0.67 -5.18 15.05
N ARG A 89 -0.60 -4.78 15.22
CA ARG A 89 -1.52 -5.43 16.17
C ARG A 89 -2.08 -6.72 15.59
N CYS A 90 -2.00 -7.79 16.38
CA CYS A 90 -2.56 -9.07 15.99
C CYS A 90 -4.09 -9.04 15.98
N PRO A 91 -4.76 -9.47 14.91
CA PRO A 91 -6.22 -9.50 14.88
C PRO A 91 -6.81 -10.52 15.87
N ARG A 92 -6.01 -11.48 16.36
CA ARG A 92 -6.45 -12.53 17.29
C ARG A 92 -6.23 -12.16 18.76
N CYS A 93 -5.03 -11.72 19.13
CA CYS A 93 -4.68 -11.41 20.52
C CYS A 93 -4.50 -9.92 20.82
N SER A 94 -4.60 -9.03 19.83
CA SER A 94 -4.37 -7.57 19.91
C SER A 94 -2.97 -7.10 20.32
N GLU A 95 -2.05 -8.03 20.59
CA GLU A 95 -0.65 -7.72 20.90
C GLU A 95 0.11 -7.16 19.69
N LEU A 96 1.08 -6.28 19.96
CA LEU A 96 1.97 -5.68 18.97
C LEU A 96 3.12 -6.63 18.58
N ALA A 97 2.76 -7.80 18.05
CA ALA A 97 3.70 -8.89 17.79
C ALA A 97 3.55 -9.50 16.39
N LEU A 98 3.07 -8.72 15.40
CA LEU A 98 3.06 -9.17 13.99
C LEU A 98 4.45 -9.05 13.36
N GLU A 99 4.87 -10.14 12.75
CA GLU A 99 6.13 -10.30 12.03
C GLU A 99 5.87 -10.96 10.67
N ARG A 100 6.81 -10.79 9.74
CA ARG A 100 6.75 -11.45 8.43
C ARG A 100 7.11 -12.92 8.56
N VAL A 101 6.38 -13.79 7.86
CA VAL A 101 6.69 -15.22 7.82
C VAL A 101 8.01 -15.47 7.09
N ASP A 102 8.24 -14.75 5.99
CA ASP A 102 9.47 -14.83 5.20
C ASP A 102 9.94 -13.41 4.83
N ALA A 103 11.17 -13.08 5.24
CA ALA A 103 11.82 -11.80 4.94
C ALA A 103 12.01 -11.56 3.42
N ARG A 104 12.00 -12.61 2.60
CA ARG A 104 12.11 -12.52 1.13
C ARG A 104 10.78 -12.43 0.41
N SER A 105 9.66 -12.49 1.13
CA SER A 105 8.31 -12.50 0.56
C SER A 105 7.48 -11.30 1.04
N THR A 106 6.76 -10.65 0.13
CA THR A 106 5.80 -9.57 0.48
C THR A 106 4.43 -10.10 0.93
N VAL A 107 4.30 -11.41 1.08
CA VAL A 107 3.08 -12.09 1.55
C VAL A 107 3.43 -12.99 2.73
N GLY A 108 2.49 -13.08 3.67
CA GLY A 108 2.62 -13.90 4.86
C GLY A 108 2.98 -13.10 6.10
N ILE A 109 2.10 -13.15 7.09
CA ILE A 109 2.31 -12.58 8.43
C ILE A 109 2.06 -13.64 9.49
N ALA A 110 2.82 -13.58 10.59
CA ALA A 110 2.66 -14.41 11.76
C ALA A 110 2.73 -13.56 13.02
N CYS A 111 2.04 -13.99 14.06
CA CYS A 111 2.10 -13.37 15.37
C CYS A 111 3.01 -14.16 16.29
N ALA A 112 4.10 -13.53 16.75
CA ALA A 112 5.08 -14.17 17.63
C ALA A 112 4.50 -14.51 19.02
N SER A 113 3.45 -13.83 19.47
CA SER A 113 2.86 -14.06 20.81
C SER A 113 1.84 -15.20 20.85
N CYS A 114 0.90 -15.25 19.89
CA CYS A 114 -0.20 -16.24 19.91
C CYS A 114 -0.11 -17.30 18.81
N GLY A 115 0.89 -17.24 17.94
CA GLY A 115 1.11 -18.20 16.85
C GLY A 115 0.09 -18.09 15.70
N TRP A 116 -0.77 -17.08 15.68
CA TRP A 116 -1.66 -16.83 14.55
C TRP A 116 -0.84 -16.56 13.28
N ARG A 117 -1.25 -17.11 12.13
CA ARG A 117 -0.54 -17.00 10.86
C ARG A 117 -1.54 -16.86 9.71
N ASP A 118 -1.25 -15.95 8.78
CA ASP A 118 -1.99 -15.76 7.54
C ASP A 118 -1.00 -15.63 6.39
N GLU A 119 -0.96 -16.64 5.52
CA GLU A 119 -0.04 -16.71 4.38
C GLU A 119 -0.49 -15.86 3.19
N ALA A 120 -1.77 -15.50 3.13
CA ALA A 120 -2.35 -14.73 2.03
C ALA A 120 -2.31 -13.22 2.28
N ALA A 121 -2.20 -12.80 3.55
CA ALA A 121 -2.10 -11.39 3.90
C ALA A 121 -0.86 -10.73 3.27
N SER A 122 -1.03 -9.51 2.76
CA SER A 122 0.07 -8.71 2.24
C SER A 122 0.90 -8.15 3.39
N SER A 123 2.18 -8.48 3.41
CA SER A 123 3.15 -7.99 4.39
C SER A 123 3.98 -6.82 3.85
N TRP A 124 3.46 -6.11 2.84
CA TRP A 124 4.17 -5.06 2.10
C TRP A 124 4.60 -3.89 2.99
N LEU A 125 3.69 -3.39 3.84
CA LEU A 125 3.99 -2.28 4.77
C LEU A 125 5.06 -2.67 5.81
N LEU A 126 5.02 -3.90 6.33
CA LEU A 126 6.04 -4.41 7.24
C LEU A 126 7.40 -4.50 6.55
N ALA A 127 7.42 -4.91 5.28
CA ALA A 127 8.63 -4.99 4.49
C ALA A 127 9.28 -3.62 4.28
N GLU A 128 8.49 -2.56 4.13
CA GLU A 128 8.97 -1.18 3.91
C GLU A 128 9.66 -0.60 5.14
N GLU A 129 9.18 -0.96 6.33
CA GLU A 129 9.81 -0.55 7.59
C GLU A 129 11.08 -1.35 7.92
N GLU A 130 11.17 -2.61 7.47
CA GLU A 130 12.24 -3.54 7.87
C GLU A 130 13.44 -3.56 6.91
N ALA A 131 13.25 -3.33 5.61
CA ALA A 131 14.32 -3.44 4.61
C ALA A 131 14.08 -2.60 3.35
N GLU A 132 15.11 -2.45 2.52
CA GLU A 132 14.96 -1.91 1.16
C GLU A 132 13.98 -2.81 0.37
N LEU A 133 12.83 -2.25 -0.01
CA LEU A 133 11.75 -2.98 -0.66
C LEU A 133 12.09 -3.45 -2.08
N GLU A 134 12.89 -2.64 -2.77
CA GLU A 134 13.20 -2.80 -4.18
C GLU A 134 13.79 -4.18 -4.54
N PRO A 135 14.82 -4.71 -3.84
CA PRO A 135 15.34 -6.04 -4.13
C PRO A 135 14.31 -7.16 -3.95
N ILE A 136 13.42 -7.05 -2.95
CA ILE A 136 12.38 -8.05 -2.67
C ILE A 136 11.36 -8.07 -3.81
N VAL A 137 10.87 -6.89 -4.21
CA VAL A 137 9.90 -6.75 -5.31
C VAL A 137 10.50 -7.21 -6.65
N LEU A 138 11.76 -6.88 -6.93
CA LEU A 138 12.46 -7.32 -8.14
C LEU A 138 12.65 -8.84 -8.16
N ALA A 139 13.01 -9.46 -7.03
CA ALA A 139 13.11 -10.92 -6.92
C ALA A 139 11.76 -11.60 -7.17
N GLN A 140 10.68 -11.09 -6.58
CA GLN A 140 9.34 -11.64 -6.75
C GLN A 140 8.82 -11.48 -8.19
N ARG A 141 9.11 -10.34 -8.87
CA ARG A 141 8.79 -10.15 -10.29
C ARG A 141 9.55 -11.12 -11.20
N ARG A 142 10.81 -11.43 -10.90
CA ARG A 142 11.59 -12.44 -11.64
C ARG A 142 10.96 -13.83 -11.51
N GLN A 143 10.49 -14.20 -10.31
CA GLN A 143 9.80 -15.47 -10.07
C GLN A 143 8.42 -15.55 -10.73
N ARG A 144 7.66 -14.45 -10.78
CA ARG A 144 6.34 -14.37 -11.43
C ARG A 144 6.37 -14.28 -12.95
N ARG A 145 7.54 -14.32 -13.59
CA ARG A 145 7.66 -14.48 -15.05
C ARG A 145 8.01 -15.94 -15.38
N PRO A 146 7.08 -16.91 -15.23
CA PRO A 146 7.28 -18.24 -15.80
C PRO A 146 7.26 -18.08 -17.32
N GLY A 147 8.42 -18.21 -17.95
CA GLY A 147 8.51 -18.35 -19.40
C GLY A 147 8.63 -17.05 -20.22
N LEU A 148 9.30 -15.99 -19.74
CA LEU A 148 10.03 -15.21 -20.73
C LEU A 148 11.19 -16.10 -21.21
N PRO A 149 11.20 -16.58 -22.47
CA PRO A 149 12.40 -17.22 -23.01
C PRO A 149 13.55 -16.25 -22.76
N GLN A 150 14.59 -16.73 -22.09
CA GLN A 150 15.87 -16.03 -22.06
C GLN A 150 16.13 -15.60 -23.50
N GLN A 151 16.35 -14.30 -23.67
CA GLN A 151 16.56 -13.65 -24.94
C GLN A 151 17.26 -14.60 -25.90
N VAL A 152 16.61 -14.84 -27.05
CA VAL A 152 17.31 -15.16 -28.27
C VAL A 152 18.49 -14.19 -28.31
N THR A 153 19.66 -14.66 -27.90
CA THR A 153 20.93 -14.07 -28.27
C THR A 153 20.86 -14.03 -29.77
N ARG A 154 20.44 -12.88 -30.30
CA ARG A 154 20.36 -12.63 -31.71
C ARG A 154 21.81 -12.67 -32.12
N ASP A 155 22.26 -13.83 -32.59
CA ASP A 155 23.60 -14.04 -33.05
C ASP A 155 23.85 -12.96 -34.10
N PRO A 156 24.76 -12.00 -33.87
CA PRO A 156 25.03 -10.95 -34.84
C PRO A 156 25.57 -11.54 -36.16
N ALA A 157 25.95 -12.81 -36.15
CA ALA A 157 26.42 -13.57 -37.31
C ALA A 157 25.34 -13.89 -38.37
N SER A 158 24.04 -13.84 -38.05
CA SER A 158 22.99 -14.24 -39.01
C SER A 158 22.59 -13.15 -40.03
N ALA A 159 23.16 -11.94 -39.95
CA ALA A 159 22.83 -10.83 -40.88
C ALA A 159 23.71 -10.77 -42.13
N ALA A 160 24.68 -11.68 -42.31
CA ALA A 160 25.56 -11.70 -43.47
C ALA A 160 25.18 -12.84 -44.43
N SER A 161 24.25 -12.59 -45.34
CA SER A 161 24.16 -13.34 -46.60
C SER A 161 23.99 -12.36 -47.75
N PRO A 162 25.03 -12.19 -48.59
CA PRO A 162 25.01 -11.25 -49.70
C PRO A 162 24.20 -11.83 -50.87
N THR A 163 23.35 -10.96 -51.42
CA THR A 163 22.73 -11.06 -52.73
C THR A 163 23.74 -11.43 -53.82
N ARG A 164 23.38 -12.40 -54.65
CA ARG A 164 23.97 -12.64 -55.97
C ARG A 164 22.88 -12.58 -57.02
#